data_AF-A0A8H5E136-F1
#
_entry.id   AF-A0A8H5E136-F1
#
_cell.length_a   1.000
_cell.length_b   1.000
_cell.length_c   1.000
_cell.angle_alpha   90.00
_cell.angle_beta   90.00
_cell.angle_gamma   90.00
#
_symmetry.space_group_name_H-M   'P 1'
#
loop_
_entity.id
_entity.type
_entity.pdbx_description
1 polymer ?
#
loop_
_entity_poly.entity_id
_entity_poly.type
_entity_poly.pdbx_seq_one_letter_code
_entity_poly.pdbx_strand_id
1 'polypeptide(L)'
;MMKQPETRPLSQDQLIPEVKGIYAGLVMVETKCIEVDNAQSSNTEVNSKLNNEQWQALIALHRTLLHEHHDFFLTSQHPSAGPALRSLASKYAMTARMWRHGIHSFLELLRHRLPASLEHMLTFLYLAYSMLALLYETVPVFEDTWIECLGDLGRYRMAIEDDDIRDREVWNGVSRRWYSKASDKFPTTGRLYHHLAILARPNALQQLYYYAKSLCVPISFSSTHKSIITLFDPVLDDKNTARLAPIDASFVRVHAILFSGTHREQLDEAIETFIGLLDPSILQSPKQWLEKGYYTGISIACSLLGYGDESNVLMRAMSKKPEETNVTMDESTVCSATQDETFVLALDFAIKTIERILKHRGDSHTLPFVHSILVFISHLTQYPVAISTLEDKVPWKYIAIMLNTLLGSCEPGYKIQGQFPPSGRNQLPGPLPEDYAMRGLPYAEDYFPSDWFQNGNTDDDEKYLELPSASEERKERILYLGMRIATSEKWLRWNEEARHFAVPHKYNIALEEEITI
;
A
#
# COMPACT_ATOMS: atom_id res chain seq x y z
N MET A 1 -33.88 40.48 -3.29
CA MET A 1 -33.71 39.57 -2.13
C MET A 1 -34.81 38.52 -2.21
N MET A 2 -34.56 37.39 -2.87
CA MET A 2 -35.54 36.28 -2.91
C MET A 2 -35.57 35.64 -1.52
N LYS A 3 -36.76 35.64 -0.88
CA LYS A 3 -36.97 34.90 0.36
C LYS A 3 -36.85 33.41 0.05
N GLN A 4 -35.94 32.70 0.71
CA GLN A 4 -35.96 31.24 0.74
C GLN A 4 -37.33 30.79 1.28
N PRO A 5 -37.97 29.78 0.66
CA PRO A 5 -39.21 29.24 1.20
C PRO A 5 -38.94 28.64 2.59
N GLU A 6 -39.81 28.96 3.55
CA GLU A 6 -39.77 28.37 4.90
C GLU A 6 -40.05 26.87 4.79
N THR A 7 -39.01 26.05 4.72
CA THR A 7 -39.11 24.60 4.89
C THR A 7 -39.33 24.31 6.37
N ARG A 8 -40.51 23.81 6.74
CA ARG A 8 -40.76 23.32 8.10
C ARG A 8 -39.73 22.23 8.41
N PRO A 9 -38.98 22.32 9.53
CA PRO A 9 -38.00 21.30 9.87
C PRO A 9 -38.70 19.96 10.12
N LEU A 10 -38.26 18.90 9.41
CA LEU A 10 -38.74 17.54 9.60
C LEU A 10 -38.45 17.07 11.02
N SER A 11 -39.49 16.60 11.73
CA SER A 11 -39.36 16.07 13.09
C SER A 11 -38.94 14.59 13.07
N GLN A 12 -38.33 14.12 14.15
CA GLN A 12 -37.93 12.71 14.30
C GLN A 12 -39.13 11.74 14.15
N ASP A 13 -40.30 12.13 14.66
CA ASP A 13 -41.52 11.32 14.59
C ASP A 13 -42.05 11.18 13.16
N GLN A 14 -41.71 12.11 12.26
CA GLN A 14 -42.04 12.03 10.84
C GLN A 14 -41.02 11.20 10.04
N LEU A 15 -39.75 11.18 10.46
CA LEU A 15 -38.70 10.40 9.79
C LEU A 15 -38.86 8.89 10.00
N ILE A 16 -39.34 8.46 11.17
CA ILE A 16 -39.53 7.02 11.47
C ILE A 16 -40.47 6.32 10.46
N PRO A 17 -41.71 6.80 10.22
CA PRO A 17 -42.58 6.16 9.23
C PRO A 17 -42.03 6.29 7.82
N GLU A 18 -41.35 7.38 7.48
CA GLU A 18 -40.73 7.59 6.16
C GLU A 18 -39.65 6.54 5.88
N VAL A 19 -38.67 6.38 6.77
CA VAL A 19 -37.61 5.36 6.62
C VAL A 19 -38.18 3.95 6.55
N LYS A 20 -39.26 3.66 7.29
CA LYS A 20 -39.94 2.36 7.20
C LYS A 20 -40.60 2.15 5.83
N GLY A 21 -41.24 3.18 5.27
CA GLY A 21 -41.83 3.15 3.94
C GLY A 21 -40.78 2.90 2.86
N ILE A 22 -39.71 3.70 2.87
CA ILE A 22 -38.57 3.55 1.94
C ILE A 22 -37.96 2.16 2.08
N TYR A 23 -37.70 1.70 3.30
CA TYR A 23 -37.12 0.36 3.51
C TYR A 23 -37.99 -0.76 2.94
N ALA A 24 -39.32 -0.66 3.06
CA ALA A 24 -40.23 -1.65 2.50
C ALA A 24 -40.21 -1.63 0.95
N GLY A 25 -40.17 -0.45 0.34
CA GLY A 25 -40.00 -0.28 -1.11
C GLY A 25 -38.67 -0.84 -1.59
N LEU A 26 -37.57 -0.46 -0.95
CA LEU A 26 -36.21 -0.94 -1.19
C LEU A 26 -36.14 -2.47 -1.19
N VAL A 27 -36.66 -3.13 -0.15
CA VAL A 27 -36.63 -4.60 -0.04
C VAL A 27 -37.42 -5.25 -1.18
N MET A 28 -38.55 -4.67 -1.59
CA MET A 28 -39.34 -5.17 -2.71
C MET A 28 -38.56 -5.10 -4.03
N VAL A 29 -37.95 -3.94 -4.32
CA VAL A 29 -37.17 -3.73 -5.55
C VAL A 29 -35.90 -4.59 -5.52
N GLU A 30 -35.20 -4.68 -4.38
CA GLU A 30 -34.01 -5.52 -4.23
C GLU A 30 -34.32 -6.99 -4.48
N THR A 31 -35.40 -7.51 -3.89
CA THR A 31 -35.84 -8.88 -4.14
C THR A 31 -36.09 -9.09 -5.63
N LYS A 32 -36.69 -8.10 -6.31
CA LYS A 32 -36.95 -8.18 -7.74
C LYS A 32 -35.66 -8.19 -8.57
N CYS A 33 -34.68 -7.34 -8.24
CA CYS A 33 -33.36 -7.36 -8.89
C CYS A 33 -32.72 -8.74 -8.75
N ILE A 34 -32.68 -9.30 -7.53
CA ILE A 34 -32.07 -10.62 -7.27
C ILE A 34 -32.76 -11.71 -8.09
N GLU A 35 -34.08 -11.76 -8.12
CA GLU A 35 -34.84 -12.73 -8.90
C GLU A 35 -34.53 -12.64 -10.39
N VAL A 36 -34.53 -11.43 -10.95
CA VAL A 36 -34.34 -11.20 -12.38
C VAL A 36 -32.89 -11.47 -12.78
N ASP A 37 -31.90 -10.98 -12.02
CA ASP A 37 -30.48 -11.24 -12.27
C ASP A 37 -30.17 -12.74 -12.24
N ASN A 38 -30.71 -13.47 -11.27
CA ASN A 38 -30.52 -14.92 -11.17
C ASN A 38 -31.18 -15.65 -12.36
N ALA A 39 -32.38 -15.25 -12.75
CA ALA A 39 -33.06 -15.81 -13.92
C ALA A 39 -32.24 -15.58 -15.20
N GLN A 40 -31.70 -14.37 -15.40
CA GLN A 40 -30.89 -14.04 -16.58
C GLN A 40 -29.50 -14.70 -16.56
N SER A 41 -28.91 -14.90 -15.38
CA SER A 41 -27.61 -15.56 -15.22
C SER A 41 -27.70 -17.08 -15.43
N SER A 42 -28.81 -17.70 -15.01
CA SER A 42 -29.05 -19.14 -15.19
C SER A 42 -29.43 -19.52 -16.63
N ASN A 43 -29.90 -18.56 -17.43
CA ASN A 43 -30.28 -18.78 -18.81
C ASN A 43 -29.03 -18.89 -19.72
N THR A 44 -28.54 -20.12 -19.86
CA THR A 44 -27.34 -20.53 -20.63
C THR A 44 -27.63 -20.81 -22.10
N GLU A 45 -28.87 -20.63 -22.58
CA GLU A 45 -29.17 -20.76 -24.01
C GLU A 45 -28.44 -19.67 -24.80
N VAL A 46 -27.43 -20.09 -25.57
CA VAL A 46 -26.50 -19.26 -26.36
C VAL A 46 -27.20 -18.25 -27.30
N ASN A 47 -28.50 -18.41 -27.54
CA ASN A 47 -29.31 -17.60 -28.44
C ASN A 47 -30.37 -16.70 -27.78
N SER A 48 -30.56 -16.70 -26.46
CA SER A 48 -31.49 -15.75 -25.82
C SER A 48 -30.82 -14.38 -25.61
N LYS A 49 -30.42 -13.74 -26.71
CA LYS A 49 -29.86 -12.38 -26.66
C LYS A 49 -30.96 -11.43 -26.17
N LEU A 50 -30.71 -10.78 -25.04
CA LEU A 50 -31.57 -9.70 -24.57
C LEU A 50 -31.57 -8.58 -25.60
N ASN A 51 -32.75 -8.10 -25.95
CA ASN A 51 -32.90 -6.95 -26.84
C ASN A 51 -32.67 -5.64 -26.05
N ASN A 52 -32.59 -4.52 -26.76
CA ASN A 52 -32.31 -3.22 -26.15
C ASN A 52 -33.38 -2.78 -25.13
N GLU A 53 -34.66 -3.06 -25.39
CA GLU A 53 -35.75 -2.72 -24.46
C GLU A 53 -35.63 -3.50 -23.14
N GLN A 54 -35.24 -4.78 -23.22
CA GLN A 54 -34.99 -5.61 -22.05
C GLN A 54 -33.80 -5.11 -21.24
N TRP A 55 -32.69 -4.73 -21.88
CA TRP A 55 -31.56 -4.12 -21.20
C TRP A 55 -31.92 -2.80 -20.52
N GLN A 56 -32.67 -1.94 -21.21
CA GLN A 56 -33.16 -0.68 -20.64
C GLN A 56 -34.08 -0.91 -19.45
N ALA A 57 -34.93 -1.94 -19.48
CA ALA A 57 -35.78 -2.32 -18.36
C ALA A 57 -34.95 -2.80 -17.16
N LEU A 58 -33.90 -3.60 -17.37
CA LEU A 58 -32.98 -4.02 -16.31
C LEU A 58 -32.22 -2.83 -15.71
N ILE A 59 -31.68 -1.94 -16.54
CA ILE A 59 -31.02 -0.71 -16.07
C ILE A 59 -32.01 0.15 -15.27
N ALA A 60 -33.26 0.30 -15.73
CA ALA A 60 -34.28 1.07 -15.01
C ALA A 60 -34.64 0.44 -13.65
N LEU A 61 -34.67 -0.89 -13.57
CA LEU A 61 -34.88 -1.61 -12.32
C LEU A 61 -33.74 -1.36 -11.33
N HIS A 62 -32.48 -1.53 -11.75
CA HIS A 62 -31.32 -1.25 -10.90
C HIS A 62 -31.20 0.22 -10.53
N ARG A 63 -31.51 1.15 -11.45
CA ARG A 63 -31.59 2.58 -11.14
C ARG A 63 -32.58 2.84 -10.02
N THR A 64 -33.76 2.22 -10.06
CA THR A 64 -34.79 2.37 -9.02
C THR A 64 -34.24 1.88 -7.68
N LEU A 65 -33.60 0.71 -7.64
CA LEU A 65 -32.98 0.18 -6.42
C LEU A 65 -31.93 1.14 -5.83
N LEU A 66 -31.08 1.73 -6.69
CA LEU A 66 -30.06 2.67 -6.25
C LEU A 66 -30.66 3.97 -5.70
N HIS A 67 -31.77 4.46 -6.27
CA HIS A 67 -32.50 5.61 -5.72
C HIS A 67 -33.15 5.28 -4.37
N GLU A 68 -33.76 4.12 -4.20
CA GLU A 68 -34.33 3.69 -2.91
C GLU A 68 -33.24 3.59 -1.84
N HIS A 69 -32.05 3.07 -2.17
CA HIS A 69 -30.90 3.10 -1.27
C HIS A 69 -30.48 4.52 -0.92
N HIS A 70 -30.37 5.40 -1.91
CA HIS A 70 -30.02 6.81 -1.70
C HIS A 70 -30.99 7.51 -0.76
N ASP A 71 -32.29 7.35 -0.99
CA ASP A 71 -33.33 7.95 -0.16
C ASP A 71 -33.33 7.36 1.25
N PHE A 72 -33.05 6.05 1.39
CA PHE A 72 -32.87 5.42 2.68
C PHE A 72 -31.69 6.04 3.45
N PHE A 73 -30.54 6.24 2.79
CA PHE A 73 -29.37 6.83 3.42
C PHE A 73 -29.61 8.29 3.81
N LEU A 74 -30.14 9.13 2.92
CA LEU A 74 -30.45 10.53 3.24
C LEU A 74 -31.45 10.67 4.38
N THR A 75 -32.52 9.86 4.36
CA THR A 75 -33.58 9.95 5.37
C THR A 75 -33.10 9.40 6.72
N SER A 76 -32.37 8.28 6.72
CA SER A 76 -31.84 7.69 7.97
C SER A 76 -30.73 8.52 8.60
N GLN A 77 -29.94 9.22 7.80
CA GLN A 77 -28.84 10.09 8.25
C GLN A 77 -29.24 11.57 8.36
N HIS A 78 -30.52 11.90 8.21
CA HIS A 78 -31.02 13.27 8.30
C HIS A 78 -30.59 13.94 9.64
N PRO A 79 -30.29 15.25 9.69
CA PRO A 79 -29.87 15.93 10.91
C PRO A 79 -30.82 15.72 12.11
N SER A 80 -32.13 15.70 11.87
CA SER A 80 -33.16 15.40 12.90
C SER A 80 -33.32 13.92 13.26
N ALA A 81 -32.62 13.00 12.60
CA ALA A 81 -32.71 11.57 12.89
C ALA A 81 -32.02 11.23 14.22
N GLY A 82 -32.72 10.55 15.12
CA GLY A 82 -32.15 10.06 16.37
C GLY A 82 -31.15 8.90 16.17
N PRO A 83 -30.36 8.54 17.20
CA PRO A 83 -29.31 7.51 17.09
C PRO A 83 -29.80 6.15 16.59
N ALA A 84 -31.00 5.73 17.02
CA ALA A 84 -31.59 4.47 16.59
C ALA A 84 -31.84 4.44 15.07
N LEU A 85 -32.31 5.56 14.49
CA LEU A 85 -32.60 5.66 13.06
C LEU A 85 -31.32 5.69 12.23
N ARG A 86 -30.32 6.47 12.68
CA ARG A 86 -29.00 6.54 12.03
C ARG A 86 -28.28 5.20 12.02
N SER A 87 -28.46 4.39 13.06
CA SER A 87 -27.84 3.06 13.16
C SER A 87 -28.42 2.01 12.20
N LEU A 88 -29.60 2.25 11.60
CA LEU A 88 -30.27 1.25 10.76
C LEU A 88 -29.47 0.88 9.52
N ALA A 89 -28.79 1.85 8.92
CA ALA A 89 -27.96 1.61 7.73
C ALA A 89 -26.87 0.55 8.00
N SER A 90 -26.17 0.66 9.12
CA SER A 90 -25.19 -0.34 9.57
C SER A 90 -25.88 -1.64 9.99
N LYS A 91 -26.95 -1.55 10.79
CA LYS A 91 -27.68 -2.72 11.31
C LYS A 91 -28.21 -3.63 10.20
N TYR A 92 -28.67 -3.04 9.10
CA TYR A 92 -29.21 -3.78 7.95
C TYR A 92 -28.18 -4.00 6.83
N ALA A 93 -26.92 -3.65 7.06
CA ALA A 93 -25.83 -3.76 6.09
C ALA A 93 -26.16 -3.11 4.73
N MET A 94 -26.78 -1.92 4.77
CA MET A 94 -27.31 -1.24 3.57
C MET A 94 -26.23 -0.98 2.52
N THR A 95 -25.02 -0.61 2.93
CA THR A 95 -23.91 -0.34 2.00
C THR A 95 -23.49 -1.62 1.27
N ALA A 96 -23.31 -2.73 1.99
CA ALA A 96 -22.98 -4.03 1.42
C ALA A 96 -24.08 -4.59 0.52
N ARG A 97 -25.35 -4.39 0.89
CA ARG A 97 -26.52 -4.78 0.08
C ARG A 97 -26.61 -3.97 -1.22
N MET A 98 -26.46 -2.65 -1.13
CA MET A 98 -26.43 -1.77 -2.30
C MET A 98 -25.33 -2.20 -3.27
N TRP A 99 -24.11 -2.45 -2.77
CA TRP A 99 -23.02 -2.94 -3.60
C TRP A 99 -23.35 -4.30 -4.21
N ARG A 100 -23.70 -5.29 -3.41
CA ARG A 100 -23.89 -6.68 -3.86
C ARG A 100 -25.05 -6.84 -4.86
N HIS A 101 -26.22 -6.30 -4.51
CA HIS A 101 -27.48 -6.54 -5.22
C HIS A 101 -27.88 -5.38 -6.13
N GLY A 102 -27.41 -4.16 -5.83
CA GLY A 102 -27.66 -2.99 -6.65
C GLY A 102 -26.68 -2.81 -7.80
N ILE A 103 -25.40 -3.13 -7.57
CA ILE A 103 -24.31 -2.77 -8.49
C ILE A 103 -23.59 -4.00 -9.03
N HIS A 104 -22.95 -4.77 -8.15
CA HIS A 104 -22.00 -5.82 -8.52
C HIS A 104 -22.67 -6.99 -9.27
N SER A 105 -23.82 -7.51 -8.80
CA SER A 105 -24.52 -8.61 -9.49
C SER A 105 -24.85 -8.27 -10.94
N PHE A 106 -25.36 -7.05 -11.15
CA PHE A 106 -25.75 -6.59 -12.48
C PHE A 106 -24.55 -6.25 -13.36
N LEU A 107 -23.49 -5.67 -12.80
CA LEU A 107 -22.22 -5.48 -13.53
C LEU A 107 -21.64 -6.81 -13.98
N GLU A 108 -21.69 -7.85 -13.14
CA GLU A 108 -21.26 -9.19 -13.53
C GLU A 108 -22.15 -9.76 -14.64
N LEU A 109 -23.47 -9.63 -14.55
CA LEU A 109 -24.38 -10.05 -15.64
C LEU A 109 -24.03 -9.35 -16.97
N LEU A 110 -23.82 -8.04 -16.93
CA LEU A 110 -23.41 -7.24 -18.09
C LEU A 110 -22.06 -7.72 -18.62
N ARG A 111 -21.05 -7.90 -17.75
CA ARG A 111 -19.70 -8.34 -18.10
C ARG A 111 -19.70 -9.71 -18.80
N HIS A 112 -20.48 -10.66 -18.31
CA HIS A 112 -20.59 -12.00 -18.93
C HIS A 112 -21.26 -11.99 -20.30
N ARG A 113 -21.98 -10.93 -20.67
CA ARG A 113 -22.69 -10.78 -21.95
C ARG A 113 -21.96 -9.89 -22.96
N LEU A 114 -20.71 -9.51 -22.66
CA LEU A 114 -19.85 -8.77 -23.61
C LEU A 114 -19.55 -9.59 -24.87
N PRO A 115 -19.41 -8.95 -26.05
CA PRO A 115 -19.43 -7.50 -26.27
C PRO A 115 -20.85 -6.91 -26.44
N ALA A 116 -21.90 -7.73 -26.50
CA ALA A 116 -23.25 -7.29 -26.85
C ALA A 116 -23.89 -6.34 -25.82
N SER A 117 -23.42 -6.36 -24.57
CA SER A 117 -23.87 -5.51 -23.46
C SER A 117 -23.04 -4.23 -23.29
N LEU A 118 -22.04 -3.95 -24.13
CA LEU A 118 -21.04 -2.90 -23.87
C LEU A 118 -21.66 -1.51 -23.62
N GLU A 119 -22.52 -1.02 -24.51
CA GLU A 119 -23.18 0.29 -24.36
C GLU A 119 -24.05 0.37 -23.09
N HIS A 120 -24.72 -0.74 -22.75
CA HIS A 120 -25.56 -0.86 -21.57
C HIS A 120 -24.71 -0.88 -20.29
N MET A 121 -23.55 -1.54 -20.33
CA MET A 121 -22.58 -1.57 -19.24
C MET A 121 -21.97 -0.19 -19.00
N LEU A 122 -21.62 0.54 -20.05
CA LEU A 122 -21.16 1.93 -19.96
C LEU A 122 -22.21 2.84 -19.32
N THR A 123 -23.45 2.73 -19.78
CA THR A 123 -24.60 3.48 -19.24
C THR A 123 -24.78 3.21 -17.75
N PHE A 124 -24.76 1.93 -17.35
CA PHE A 124 -24.93 1.54 -15.96
C PHE A 124 -23.76 1.95 -15.07
N LEU A 125 -22.51 1.84 -15.56
CA LEU A 125 -21.32 2.30 -14.83
C LEU A 125 -21.40 3.80 -14.53
N TYR A 126 -21.78 4.62 -15.51
CA TYR A 126 -21.93 6.07 -15.29
C TYR A 126 -23.01 6.38 -14.24
N LEU A 127 -24.12 5.65 -14.28
CA LEU A 127 -25.21 5.78 -13.33
C LEU A 127 -24.77 5.39 -11.90
N ALA A 128 -24.15 4.23 -11.74
CA ALA A 128 -23.68 3.74 -10.46
C ALA A 128 -22.58 4.64 -9.87
N TYR A 129 -21.66 5.12 -10.71
CA TYR A 129 -20.60 6.04 -10.31
C TYR A 129 -21.18 7.38 -9.83
N SER A 130 -22.11 7.96 -10.59
CA SER A 130 -22.76 9.23 -10.22
C SER A 130 -23.53 9.10 -8.90
N MET A 131 -24.22 7.97 -8.68
CA MET A 131 -24.93 7.71 -7.44
C MET A 131 -23.98 7.58 -6.23
N LEU A 132 -22.89 6.83 -6.38
CA LEU A 132 -21.91 6.65 -5.30
C LEU A 132 -21.13 7.93 -5.01
N ALA A 133 -20.80 8.73 -6.03
CA ALA A 133 -20.18 10.04 -5.85
C ALA A 133 -21.11 10.98 -5.07
N LEU A 134 -22.40 10.99 -5.40
CA LEU A 134 -23.40 11.76 -4.65
C LEU A 134 -23.51 11.30 -3.19
N LEU A 135 -23.52 9.99 -2.93
CA LEU A 135 -23.53 9.44 -1.56
C LEU A 135 -22.25 9.76 -0.79
N TYR A 136 -21.10 9.76 -1.46
CA TYR A 136 -19.83 10.18 -0.89
C TYR A 136 -19.88 11.64 -0.42
N GLU A 137 -20.51 12.54 -1.19
CA GLU A 137 -20.66 13.96 -0.81
C GLU A 137 -21.74 14.19 0.26
N THR A 138 -22.86 13.45 0.20
CA THR A 138 -24.05 13.74 1.01
C THR A 138 -24.17 12.88 2.27
N VAL A 139 -23.50 11.74 2.33
CA VAL A 139 -23.58 10.76 3.43
C VAL A 139 -22.17 10.31 3.85
N PRO A 140 -21.36 11.21 4.45
CA PRO A 140 -19.95 10.96 4.75
C PRO A 140 -19.72 9.92 5.87
N VAL A 141 -20.75 9.51 6.61
CA VAL A 141 -20.62 8.48 7.65
C VAL A 141 -20.18 7.11 7.10
N PHE A 142 -20.38 6.87 5.80
CA PHE A 142 -19.94 5.66 5.10
C PHE A 142 -18.87 5.95 4.03
N GLU A 143 -18.17 7.09 4.15
CA GLU A 143 -17.14 7.54 3.19
C GLU A 143 -16.18 6.41 2.79
N ASP A 144 -15.76 5.60 3.76
CA ASP A 144 -14.81 4.50 3.60
C ASP A 144 -15.29 3.47 2.57
N THR A 145 -16.57 3.12 2.65
CA THR A 145 -17.19 2.18 1.70
C THR A 145 -17.34 2.82 0.33
N TRP A 146 -17.71 4.10 0.28
CA TRP A 146 -17.92 4.82 -0.98
C TRP A 146 -16.64 4.99 -1.78
N ILE A 147 -15.55 5.41 -1.12
CA ILE A 147 -14.23 5.56 -1.75
C ILE A 147 -13.83 4.25 -2.45
N GLU A 148 -13.98 3.13 -1.76
CA GLU A 148 -13.61 1.83 -2.31
C GLU A 148 -14.51 1.39 -3.47
N CYS A 149 -15.84 1.53 -3.33
CA CYS A 149 -16.77 1.22 -4.41
C CYS A 149 -16.52 2.08 -5.66
N LEU A 150 -16.12 3.35 -5.48
CA LEU A 150 -15.73 4.23 -6.59
C LEU A 150 -14.42 3.77 -7.26
N GLY A 151 -13.46 3.28 -6.47
CA GLY A 151 -12.25 2.62 -6.98
C GLY A 151 -12.57 1.37 -7.81
N ASP A 152 -13.46 0.51 -7.30
CA ASP A 152 -13.92 -0.70 -7.99
C ASP A 152 -14.65 -0.38 -9.31
N LEU A 153 -15.57 0.59 -9.30
CA LEU A 153 -16.25 1.07 -10.51
C LEU A 153 -15.27 1.61 -11.55
N GLY A 154 -14.26 2.36 -11.11
CA GLY A 154 -13.17 2.81 -11.97
C GLY A 154 -12.42 1.65 -12.63
N ARG A 155 -12.19 0.55 -11.89
CA ARG A 155 -11.56 -0.66 -12.47
C ARG A 155 -12.45 -1.38 -13.47
N TYR A 156 -13.74 -1.53 -13.19
CA TYR A 156 -14.68 -2.11 -14.18
C TYR A 156 -14.65 -1.30 -15.48
N ARG A 157 -14.68 0.03 -15.36
CA ARG A 157 -14.67 0.95 -16.49
C ARG A 157 -13.35 0.92 -17.26
N MET A 158 -12.21 0.83 -16.58
CA MET A 158 -10.89 0.62 -17.17
C MET A 158 -10.80 -0.73 -17.90
N ALA A 159 -11.36 -1.80 -17.33
CA ALA A 159 -11.20 -3.16 -17.84
C ALA A 159 -12.01 -3.45 -19.12
N ILE A 160 -13.04 -2.68 -19.40
CA ILE A 160 -13.85 -2.79 -20.64
C ILE A 160 -13.36 -1.88 -21.77
N GLU A 161 -12.40 -0.99 -21.50
CA GLU A 161 -11.73 -0.18 -22.52
C GLU A 161 -10.55 -0.96 -23.11
N ASP A 162 -10.86 -1.73 -24.16
CA ASP A 162 -9.88 -2.48 -24.93
C ASP A 162 -9.38 -1.68 -26.16
N ASP A 163 -10.20 -0.77 -26.72
CA ASP A 163 -9.89 -0.07 -27.97
C ASP A 163 -9.34 1.36 -27.79
N ASP A 164 -9.73 2.12 -26.75
CA ASP A 164 -9.19 3.47 -26.47
C ASP A 164 -8.22 3.47 -25.28
N ILE A 165 -6.93 3.48 -25.59
CA ILE A 165 -5.82 3.52 -24.61
C ILE A 165 -5.93 4.76 -23.70
N ARG A 166 -6.45 5.89 -24.19
CA ARG A 166 -6.56 7.12 -23.38
C ARG A 166 -7.65 6.98 -22.34
N ASP A 167 -8.81 6.47 -22.71
CA ASP A 167 -9.91 6.26 -21.77
C ASP A 167 -9.51 5.23 -20.71
N ARG A 168 -8.80 4.17 -21.12
CA ARG A 168 -8.22 3.20 -20.19
C ARG A 168 -7.28 3.86 -19.17
N GLU A 169 -6.38 4.74 -19.61
CA GLU A 169 -5.45 5.45 -18.72
C GLU A 169 -6.19 6.43 -17.78
N VAL A 170 -7.21 7.13 -18.29
CA VAL A 170 -8.04 8.02 -17.46
C VAL A 170 -8.70 7.23 -16.32
N TRP A 171 -9.33 6.09 -16.63
CA TRP A 171 -10.01 5.28 -15.62
C TRP A 171 -9.04 4.51 -14.71
N ASN A 172 -7.84 4.17 -15.20
CA ASN A 172 -6.74 3.71 -14.34
C ASN A 172 -6.40 4.77 -13.29
N GLY A 173 -6.19 6.03 -13.72
CA GLY A 173 -5.90 7.15 -12.84
C GLY A 173 -7.02 7.45 -11.84
N VAL A 174 -8.28 7.45 -12.29
CA VAL A 174 -9.45 7.62 -11.41
C VAL A 174 -9.49 6.53 -10.33
N SER A 175 -9.32 5.27 -10.73
CA SER A 175 -9.33 4.15 -9.80
C SER A 175 -8.17 4.22 -8.79
N ARG A 176 -6.96 4.52 -9.28
CA ARG A 176 -5.77 4.69 -8.46
C ARG A 176 -5.98 5.77 -7.40
N ARG A 177 -6.49 6.94 -7.77
CA ARG A 177 -6.79 8.04 -6.82
C ARG A 177 -7.73 7.60 -5.69
N TRP A 178 -8.78 6.86 -6.01
CA TRP A 178 -9.71 6.36 -4.99
C TRP A 178 -9.06 5.35 -4.05
N TYR A 179 -8.29 4.37 -4.57
CA TYR A 179 -7.61 3.41 -3.69
C TYR A 179 -6.45 4.02 -2.91
N SER A 180 -5.72 4.99 -3.46
CA SER A 180 -4.70 5.73 -2.72
C SER A 180 -5.34 6.44 -1.53
N LYS A 181 -6.44 7.19 -1.78
CA LYS A 181 -7.23 7.84 -0.72
C LYS A 181 -7.75 6.84 0.33
N ALA A 182 -8.26 5.68 -0.10
CA ALA A 182 -8.67 4.62 0.83
C ALA A 182 -7.49 4.16 1.69
N SER A 183 -6.34 3.92 1.06
CA SER A 183 -5.15 3.39 1.74
C SER A 183 -4.53 4.39 2.71
N ASP A 184 -4.71 5.69 2.50
CA ASP A 184 -4.30 6.72 3.47
C ASP A 184 -5.18 6.73 4.71
N LYS A 185 -6.45 6.41 4.56
CA LYS A 185 -7.40 6.33 5.67
C LYS A 185 -7.27 4.99 6.40
N PHE A 186 -6.98 3.93 5.67
CA PHE A 186 -6.85 2.56 6.18
C PHE A 186 -5.49 1.93 5.81
N PRO A 187 -4.37 2.47 6.31
CA PRO A 187 -3.04 2.06 5.89
C PRO A 187 -2.67 0.63 6.28
N THR A 188 -3.43 0.01 7.18
CA THR A 188 -3.23 -1.39 7.61
C THR A 188 -4.01 -2.39 6.76
N THR A 189 -4.78 -1.96 5.75
CA THR A 189 -5.68 -2.83 4.96
C THR A 189 -5.03 -3.29 3.66
N GLY A 190 -4.61 -4.55 3.63
CA GLY A 190 -3.86 -5.16 2.53
C GLY A 190 -4.59 -5.20 1.19
N ARG A 191 -5.93 -5.31 1.21
CA ARG A 191 -6.73 -5.39 -0.01
C ARG A 191 -6.65 -4.12 -0.87
N LEU A 192 -6.46 -2.96 -0.25
CA LEU A 192 -6.32 -1.69 -0.96
C LEU A 192 -5.01 -1.68 -1.77
N TYR A 193 -3.91 -2.11 -1.14
CA TYR A 193 -2.62 -2.26 -1.82
C TYR A 193 -2.65 -3.35 -2.90
N HIS A 194 -3.41 -4.42 -2.73
CA HIS A 194 -3.61 -5.41 -3.80
C HIS A 194 -4.23 -4.78 -5.05
N HIS A 195 -5.23 -3.91 -4.90
CA HIS A 195 -5.85 -3.23 -6.04
C HIS A 195 -4.90 -2.18 -6.66
N LEU A 196 -4.14 -1.46 -5.85
CA LEU A 196 -3.08 -0.56 -6.33
C LEU A 196 -2.00 -1.32 -7.12
N ALA A 197 -1.65 -2.55 -6.69
CA ALA A 197 -0.73 -3.40 -7.44
C ALA A 197 -1.29 -3.72 -8.84
N ILE A 198 -2.55 -4.12 -8.97
CA ILE A 198 -3.16 -4.39 -10.28
C ILE A 198 -3.11 -3.15 -11.18
N LEU A 199 -3.33 -1.96 -10.61
CA LEU A 199 -3.35 -0.68 -11.32
C LEU A 199 -1.95 -0.16 -11.67
N ALA A 200 -0.90 -0.63 -11.00
CA ALA A 200 0.48 -0.22 -11.24
C ALA A 200 1.09 -0.77 -12.55
N ARG A 201 0.36 -1.59 -13.33
CA ARG A 201 0.84 -2.08 -14.64
C ARG A 201 1.08 -0.90 -15.61
N PRO A 202 2.19 -0.90 -16.38
CA PRO A 202 3.18 -1.97 -16.54
C PRO A 202 4.40 -1.89 -15.59
N ASN A 203 4.40 -1.04 -14.56
CA ASN A 203 5.53 -0.87 -13.63
C ASN A 203 5.69 -2.09 -12.71
N ALA A 204 6.63 -2.99 -13.04
CA ALA A 204 6.83 -4.25 -12.33
C ALA A 204 7.36 -4.08 -10.90
N LEU A 205 8.24 -3.11 -10.67
CA LEU A 205 8.78 -2.81 -9.34
C LEU A 205 7.67 -2.30 -8.41
N GLN A 206 6.85 -1.37 -8.89
CA GLN A 206 5.74 -0.82 -8.10
C GLN A 206 4.66 -1.88 -7.84
N GLN A 207 4.37 -2.75 -8.82
CA GLN A 207 3.50 -3.91 -8.62
C GLN A 207 3.99 -4.82 -7.49
N LEU A 208 5.28 -5.17 -7.50
CA LEU A 208 5.90 -6.01 -6.46
C LEU A 208 5.80 -5.34 -5.10
N TYR A 209 6.15 -4.06 -5.00
CA TYR A 209 6.03 -3.28 -3.76
C TYR A 209 4.61 -3.34 -3.19
N TYR A 210 3.58 -3.07 -4.00
CA TYR A 210 2.21 -3.06 -3.52
C TYR A 210 1.71 -4.46 -3.14
N TYR A 211 2.07 -5.50 -3.90
CA TYR A 211 1.72 -6.88 -3.53
C TYR A 211 2.44 -7.32 -2.24
N ALA A 212 3.72 -7.00 -2.08
CA ALA A 212 4.46 -7.30 -0.86
C ALA A 212 3.85 -6.57 0.34
N LYS A 213 3.54 -5.27 0.20
CA LYS A 213 2.85 -4.49 1.22
C LYS A 213 1.47 -5.07 1.56
N SER A 214 0.70 -5.47 0.56
CA SER A 214 -0.63 -6.10 0.73
C SER A 214 -0.60 -7.33 1.64
N LEU A 215 0.51 -8.08 1.62
CA LEU A 215 0.70 -9.26 2.45
C LEU A 215 1.28 -8.95 3.83
N CYS A 216 2.11 -7.91 3.96
CA CYS A 216 2.81 -7.57 5.19
C CYS A 216 2.07 -6.64 6.16
N VAL A 217 1.06 -5.89 5.69
CA VAL A 217 0.27 -5.03 6.60
C VAL A 217 -0.60 -5.87 7.54
N PRO A 218 -0.98 -5.35 8.73
CA PRO A 218 -1.68 -6.13 9.76
C PRO A 218 -2.97 -6.83 9.30
N ILE A 219 -3.79 -6.18 8.47
CA ILE A 219 -4.97 -6.80 7.86
C ILE A 219 -4.57 -7.26 6.46
N SER A 220 -3.79 -8.33 6.39
CA SER A 220 -3.27 -8.87 5.13
C SER A 220 -4.37 -9.35 4.18
N PHE A 221 -4.06 -9.43 2.88
CA PHE A 221 -4.99 -9.90 1.86
C PHE A 221 -4.48 -11.16 1.15
N SER A 222 -4.93 -12.33 1.61
CA SER A 222 -4.44 -13.63 1.16
C SER A 222 -4.61 -13.91 -0.34
N SER A 223 -5.63 -13.34 -0.99
CA SER A 223 -5.81 -13.47 -2.44
C SER A 223 -4.62 -12.93 -3.24
N THR A 224 -3.82 -12.04 -2.65
CA THR A 224 -2.56 -11.55 -3.25
C THR A 224 -1.60 -12.67 -3.58
N HIS A 225 -1.53 -13.77 -2.81
CA HIS A 225 -0.66 -14.92 -3.12
C HIS A 225 -0.93 -15.52 -4.49
N LYS A 226 -2.19 -15.47 -4.97
CA LYS A 226 -2.54 -15.98 -6.31
C LYS A 226 -2.27 -14.94 -7.39
N SER A 227 -2.56 -13.66 -7.12
CA SER A 227 -2.42 -12.60 -8.11
C SER A 227 -0.97 -12.23 -8.41
N ILE A 228 -0.08 -12.27 -7.40
CA ILE A 228 1.34 -11.93 -7.57
C ILE A 228 2.05 -12.91 -8.53
N ILE A 229 1.56 -14.14 -8.66
CA ILE A 229 2.11 -15.12 -9.62
C ILE A 229 2.06 -14.59 -11.06
N THR A 230 1.05 -13.79 -11.42
CA THR A 230 0.97 -13.17 -12.76
C THR A 230 2.09 -12.15 -13.04
N LEU A 231 2.74 -11.63 -12.00
CA LEU A 231 3.95 -10.80 -12.10
C LEU A 231 5.21 -11.66 -12.18
N PHE A 232 5.21 -12.83 -11.53
CA PHE A 232 6.36 -13.72 -11.40
C PHE A 232 6.55 -14.67 -12.60
N ASP A 233 5.48 -15.23 -13.15
CA ASP A 233 5.56 -16.21 -14.25
C ASP A 233 6.41 -15.69 -15.44
N PRO A 234 6.26 -14.44 -15.93
CA PRO A 234 7.05 -13.96 -17.07
C PRO A 234 8.56 -13.90 -16.79
N VAL A 235 8.96 -13.63 -15.54
CA VAL A 235 10.38 -13.52 -15.16
C VAL A 235 10.97 -14.85 -14.71
N LEU A 236 10.17 -15.87 -14.42
CA LEU A 236 10.65 -17.23 -14.11
C LEU A 236 10.80 -18.08 -15.39
N ASP A 237 9.85 -17.95 -16.33
CA ASP A 237 9.84 -18.73 -17.57
C ASP A 237 10.78 -18.16 -18.67
N ASP A 238 11.46 -17.05 -18.42
CA ASP A 238 12.19 -16.23 -19.41
C ASP A 238 11.33 -15.85 -20.64
N LYS A 239 10.01 -15.95 -20.51
CA LYS A 239 9.03 -15.61 -21.54
C LYS A 239 8.58 -14.17 -21.36
N ASN A 240 8.79 -13.35 -22.38
CA ASN A 240 8.25 -11.98 -22.48
C ASN A 240 8.81 -10.96 -21.47
N THR A 241 10.03 -11.11 -20.97
CA THR A 241 10.73 -10.07 -20.20
C THR A 241 11.10 -8.83 -21.03
N ALA A 242 11.02 -8.91 -22.37
CA ALA A 242 11.36 -7.82 -23.29
C ALA A 242 10.59 -6.51 -23.08
N ARG A 243 9.49 -6.53 -22.32
CA ARG A 243 8.69 -5.33 -21.97
C ARG A 243 9.10 -4.67 -20.66
N LEU A 244 9.98 -5.30 -19.87
CA LEU A 244 10.44 -4.79 -18.57
C LEU A 244 11.84 -4.20 -18.70
N ALA A 245 12.15 -3.18 -17.89
CA ALA A 245 13.52 -2.73 -17.74
C ALA A 245 14.37 -3.87 -17.14
N PRO A 246 15.61 -4.12 -17.61
CA PRO A 246 16.41 -5.26 -17.15
C PRO A 246 16.60 -5.33 -15.63
N ILE A 247 16.82 -4.18 -14.98
CA ILE A 247 16.95 -4.08 -13.51
C ILE A 247 15.65 -4.44 -12.78
N ASP A 248 14.50 -4.02 -13.30
CA ASP A 248 13.21 -4.31 -12.68
C ASP A 248 12.87 -5.80 -12.87
N ALA A 249 13.19 -6.37 -14.03
CA ALA A 249 13.00 -7.79 -14.31
C ALA A 249 13.87 -8.69 -13.41
N SER A 250 15.16 -8.36 -13.24
CA SER A 250 16.07 -9.12 -12.37
C SER A 250 15.67 -9.02 -10.90
N PHE A 251 15.27 -7.84 -10.43
CA PHE A 251 14.75 -7.66 -9.07
C PHE A 251 13.50 -8.50 -8.80
N VAL A 252 12.52 -8.45 -9.72
CA VAL A 252 11.29 -9.24 -9.61
C VAL A 252 11.58 -10.74 -9.70
N ARG A 253 12.57 -11.17 -10.50
CA ARG A 253 13.00 -12.58 -10.56
C ARG A 253 13.54 -13.08 -9.22
N VAL A 254 14.40 -12.32 -8.55
CA VAL A 254 14.92 -12.69 -7.22
C VAL A 254 13.76 -12.86 -6.23
N HIS A 255 12.83 -11.90 -6.20
CA HIS A 255 11.64 -11.99 -5.35
C HIS A 255 10.73 -13.17 -5.72
N ALA A 256 10.57 -13.48 -7.01
CA ALA A 256 9.78 -14.62 -7.48
C ALA A 256 10.34 -15.97 -6.99
N ILE A 257 11.66 -16.14 -7.05
CA ILE A 257 12.35 -17.33 -6.55
C ILE A 257 12.20 -17.44 -5.02
N LEU A 258 12.45 -16.35 -4.30
CA LEU A 258 12.30 -16.30 -2.83
C LEU A 258 10.86 -16.55 -2.38
N PHE A 259 9.87 -16.00 -3.07
CA PHE A 259 8.46 -16.12 -2.72
C PHE A 259 7.89 -17.51 -3.04
N SER A 260 8.19 -18.04 -4.23
CA SER A 260 7.66 -19.34 -4.67
C SER A 260 8.40 -20.53 -4.07
N GLY A 261 9.66 -20.32 -3.66
CA GLY A 261 10.56 -21.39 -3.25
C GLY A 261 11.00 -22.31 -4.41
N THR A 262 10.69 -21.95 -5.66
CA THR A 262 11.05 -22.70 -6.88
C THR A 262 12.27 -22.07 -7.56
N HIS A 263 12.97 -22.82 -8.42
CA HIS A 263 14.17 -22.34 -9.15
C HIS A 263 15.30 -21.84 -8.22
N ARG A 264 15.43 -22.43 -7.02
CA ARG A 264 16.42 -22.03 -6.01
C ARG A 264 17.85 -22.14 -6.53
N GLU A 265 18.11 -23.09 -7.43
CA GLU A 265 19.40 -23.30 -8.08
C GLU A 265 19.85 -22.12 -8.96
N GLN A 266 18.94 -21.22 -9.32
CA GLN A 266 19.20 -20.02 -10.13
C GLN A 266 19.21 -18.73 -9.31
N LEU A 267 19.02 -18.82 -7.99
CA LEU A 267 18.91 -17.64 -7.14
C LEU A 267 20.20 -16.84 -7.11
N ASP A 268 21.35 -17.50 -6.94
CA ASP A 268 22.65 -16.83 -6.89
C ASP A 268 22.92 -16.05 -8.18
N GLU A 269 22.68 -16.67 -9.34
CA GLU A 269 22.80 -16.01 -10.65
C GLU A 269 21.85 -14.80 -10.79
N ALA A 270 20.60 -14.95 -10.34
CA ALA A 270 19.62 -13.86 -10.38
C ALA A 270 20.02 -12.69 -9.48
N ILE A 271 20.56 -12.97 -8.29
CA ILE A 271 21.08 -11.96 -7.36
C ILE A 271 22.26 -11.23 -7.98
N GLU A 272 23.28 -11.95 -8.47
CA GLU A 272 24.46 -11.33 -9.08
C GLU A 272 24.10 -10.49 -10.31
N THR A 273 23.12 -10.94 -11.10
CA THR A 273 22.58 -10.17 -12.23
C THR A 273 21.94 -8.86 -11.77
N PHE A 274 21.10 -8.89 -10.73
CA PHE A 274 20.50 -7.68 -10.17
C PHE A 274 21.55 -6.72 -9.61
N ILE A 275 22.49 -7.23 -8.81
CA ILE A 275 23.57 -6.42 -8.21
C ILE A 275 24.43 -5.77 -9.29
N GLY A 276 24.79 -6.49 -10.36
CA GLY A 276 25.56 -5.95 -11.48
C GLY A 276 24.85 -4.86 -12.29
N LEU A 277 23.51 -4.84 -12.27
CA LEU A 277 22.69 -3.83 -12.94
C LEU A 277 22.37 -2.62 -12.07
N LEU A 278 22.65 -2.68 -10.76
CA LEU A 278 22.21 -1.68 -9.79
C LEU A 278 22.87 -0.32 -10.01
N ASP A 279 24.20 -0.25 -10.00
CA ASP A 279 24.92 1.03 -10.15
C ASP A 279 24.66 1.69 -11.51
N PRO A 280 24.71 0.96 -12.66
CA PRO A 280 24.35 1.54 -13.96
C PRO A 280 22.95 2.14 -13.95
N SER A 281 21.98 1.47 -13.32
CA SER A 281 20.60 1.96 -13.21
C SER A 281 20.51 3.24 -12.37
N ILE A 282 21.18 3.28 -11.22
CA ILE A 282 21.23 4.47 -10.35
C ILE A 282 21.82 5.66 -11.09
N LEU A 283 22.92 5.46 -11.81
CA LEU A 283 23.63 6.52 -12.54
C LEU A 283 22.88 6.99 -13.80
N GLN A 284 22.20 6.07 -14.50
CA GLN A 284 21.47 6.39 -15.72
C GLN A 284 20.21 7.21 -15.46
N SER A 285 19.51 6.96 -14.35
CA SER A 285 18.24 7.64 -14.03
C SER A 285 18.12 8.02 -12.54
N PRO A 286 18.96 8.96 -12.04
CA PRO A 286 19.01 9.28 -10.61
C PRO A 286 17.68 9.79 -10.05
N LYS A 287 16.93 10.60 -10.83
CA LYS A 287 15.62 11.11 -10.40
C LYS A 287 14.57 10.00 -10.25
N GLN A 288 14.58 8.99 -11.13
CA GLN A 288 13.66 7.85 -11.02
C GLN A 288 14.05 6.97 -9.82
N TRP A 289 15.35 6.94 -9.48
CA TRP A 289 15.83 6.15 -8.35
C TRP A 289 15.35 6.66 -6.99
N LEU A 290 14.92 7.92 -6.88
CA LEU A 290 14.28 8.41 -5.66
C LEU A 290 13.05 7.55 -5.31
N GLU A 291 12.18 7.31 -6.29
CA GLU A 291 11.00 6.46 -6.13
C GLU A 291 11.37 4.97 -6.08
N LYS A 292 12.14 4.51 -7.07
CA LYS A 292 12.53 3.09 -7.14
C LYS A 292 13.29 2.62 -5.90
N GLY A 293 14.07 3.52 -5.28
CA GLY A 293 14.86 3.24 -4.09
C GLY A 293 14.00 2.82 -2.91
N TYR A 294 12.95 3.57 -2.56
CA TYR A 294 12.09 3.16 -1.44
C TYR A 294 11.21 1.97 -1.78
N TYR A 295 10.74 1.80 -3.03
CA TYR A 295 10.06 0.55 -3.42
C TYR A 295 10.95 -0.68 -3.27
N THR A 296 12.24 -0.56 -3.64
CA THR A 296 13.24 -1.62 -3.47
C THR A 296 13.47 -1.91 -1.99
N GLY A 297 13.71 -0.89 -1.18
CA GLY A 297 13.96 -1.03 0.25
C GLY A 297 12.79 -1.66 1.02
N ILE A 298 11.56 -1.21 0.72
CA ILE A 298 10.34 -1.75 1.34
C ILE A 298 10.08 -3.20 0.89
N SER A 299 10.31 -3.51 -0.39
CA SER A 299 10.14 -4.89 -0.89
C SER A 299 11.14 -5.85 -0.23
N ILE A 300 12.39 -5.42 -0.03
CA ILE A 300 13.41 -6.18 0.71
C ILE A 300 13.02 -6.36 2.19
N ALA A 301 12.53 -5.31 2.85
CA ALA A 301 12.03 -5.44 4.23
C ALA A 301 10.87 -6.45 4.30
N CYS A 302 9.95 -6.43 3.34
CA CYS A 302 8.85 -7.38 3.25
C CYS A 302 9.33 -8.82 3.01
N SER A 303 10.36 -9.05 2.18
CA SER A 303 10.88 -10.41 1.96
C SER A 303 11.58 -10.97 3.20
N LEU A 304 12.27 -10.13 3.98
CA LEU A 304 12.84 -10.53 5.28
C LEU A 304 11.76 -10.94 6.28
N LEU A 305 10.59 -10.29 6.23
CA LEU A 305 9.39 -10.66 6.99
C LEU A 305 8.65 -11.88 6.39
N GLY A 306 9.20 -12.55 5.38
CA GLY A 306 8.56 -13.69 4.73
C GLY A 306 7.26 -13.32 4.02
N TYR A 307 7.15 -12.08 3.55
CA TYR A 307 5.93 -11.51 2.98
C TYR A 307 4.73 -11.61 3.93
N GLY A 308 4.95 -11.44 5.24
CA GLY A 308 3.89 -11.47 6.24
C GLY A 308 3.53 -12.87 6.76
N ASP A 309 4.27 -13.90 6.40
CA ASP A 309 4.09 -15.25 6.96
C ASP A 309 4.35 -15.25 8.47
N GLU A 310 3.33 -15.57 9.27
CA GLU A 310 3.41 -15.61 10.74
C GLU A 310 4.45 -16.61 11.27
N SER A 311 4.85 -17.62 10.48
CA SER A 311 5.88 -18.59 10.85
C SER A 311 7.31 -18.04 10.65
N ASN A 312 7.47 -16.95 9.89
CA ASN A 312 8.75 -16.31 9.64
C ASN A 312 9.44 -15.92 10.97
N VAL A 313 10.77 -16.05 11.01
CA VAL A 313 11.56 -15.82 12.22
C VAL A 313 11.41 -14.40 12.77
N LEU A 314 11.38 -13.38 11.89
CA LEU A 314 11.21 -11.98 12.30
C LEU A 314 9.76 -11.70 12.72
N MET A 315 8.77 -12.20 11.98
CA MET A 315 7.35 -12.05 12.34
C MET A 315 7.04 -12.62 13.74
N ARG A 316 7.56 -13.81 14.05
CA ARG A 316 7.45 -14.42 15.39
C ARG A 316 8.20 -13.63 16.46
N ALA A 317 9.40 -13.11 16.13
CA ALA A 317 10.21 -12.36 17.08
C ALA A 317 9.58 -11.00 17.43
N MET A 318 8.98 -10.32 16.46
CA MET A 318 8.28 -9.03 16.64
C MET A 318 6.94 -9.17 17.35
N SER A 319 6.30 -10.34 17.29
CA SER A 319 5.02 -10.59 17.97
C SER A 319 5.15 -10.70 19.49
N LYS A 320 6.36 -10.91 20.02
CA LYS A 320 6.61 -11.02 21.47
C LYS A 320 6.96 -9.64 22.02
N LYS A 321 6.14 -9.09 22.93
CA LYS A 321 6.38 -7.76 23.51
C LYS A 321 7.71 -7.71 24.27
N PRO A 322 8.48 -6.60 24.22
CA PRO A 322 9.78 -6.47 24.89
C PRO A 322 9.73 -6.66 26.42
N GLU A 323 8.59 -6.39 27.07
CA GLU A 323 8.44 -6.40 28.54
C GLU A 323 8.37 -7.82 29.13
N GLU A 324 7.96 -8.83 28.36
CA GLU A 324 7.85 -10.22 28.82
C GLU A 324 9.21 -10.95 28.93
N THR A 325 10.29 -10.34 28.42
CA THR A 325 11.64 -10.91 28.41
C THR A 325 12.51 -10.56 29.64
N ASN A 326 11.99 -9.82 30.62
CA ASN A 326 12.74 -9.43 31.84
C ASN A 326 12.82 -10.50 32.94
N VAL A 327 12.33 -11.72 32.70
CA VAL A 327 12.55 -12.86 33.61
C VAL A 327 13.80 -13.59 33.13
N THR A 328 14.84 -13.60 33.99
CA THR A 328 16.10 -14.36 33.88
C THR A 328 16.11 -15.36 32.73
N MET A 329 16.81 -15.02 31.64
CA MET A 329 16.99 -15.89 30.49
C MET A 329 17.72 -17.16 30.94
N ASP A 330 16.97 -18.23 31.15
CA ASP A 330 17.49 -19.58 31.16
C ASP A 330 17.96 -19.88 29.73
N GLU A 331 19.26 -20.11 29.55
CA GLU A 331 19.92 -20.42 28.26
C GLU A 331 19.27 -21.62 27.54
N SER A 332 18.39 -22.36 28.24
CA SER A 332 17.62 -23.49 27.73
C SER A 332 16.28 -23.13 27.05
N THR A 333 15.81 -21.88 27.10
CA THR A 333 14.62 -21.44 26.32
C THR A 333 15.01 -20.76 24.99
N VAL A 334 16.28 -20.88 24.59
CA VAL A 334 16.69 -20.79 23.19
C VAL A 334 16.21 -22.08 22.50
N CYS A 335 14.90 -22.26 22.39
CA CYS A 335 14.35 -23.26 21.49
C CYS A 335 14.66 -22.76 20.08
N SER A 336 15.83 -23.18 19.59
CA SER A 336 16.33 -23.12 18.22
C SER A 336 15.26 -22.68 17.24
N ALA A 337 15.15 -21.36 17.02
CA ALA A 337 14.54 -20.88 15.80
C ALA A 337 15.53 -21.28 14.71
N THR A 338 15.39 -22.49 14.18
CA THR A 338 16.04 -22.86 12.92
C THR A 338 15.63 -21.77 11.94
N GLN A 339 16.58 -20.91 11.59
CA GLN A 339 16.39 -19.95 10.52
C GLN A 339 15.92 -20.76 9.33
N ASP A 340 14.73 -20.42 8.81
CA ASP A 340 14.29 -21.06 7.58
C ASP A 340 15.32 -20.74 6.49
N GLU A 341 15.64 -21.73 5.67
CA GLU A 341 16.57 -21.60 4.55
C GLU A 341 16.17 -20.41 3.67
N THR A 342 14.86 -20.23 3.46
CA THR A 342 14.29 -19.08 2.73
C THR A 342 14.67 -17.74 3.35
N PHE A 343 14.66 -17.63 4.68
CA PHE A 343 15.07 -16.41 5.39
C PHE A 343 16.56 -16.14 5.21
N VAL A 344 17.40 -17.18 5.28
CA VAL A 344 18.86 -17.04 5.09
C VAL A 344 19.18 -16.53 3.69
N LEU A 345 18.48 -17.05 2.67
CA LEU A 345 18.61 -16.61 1.27
C LEU A 345 18.10 -15.18 1.06
N ALA A 346 16.95 -14.82 1.65
CA ALA A 346 16.43 -13.45 1.60
C ALA A 346 17.38 -12.46 2.31
N LEU A 347 18.00 -12.88 3.41
CA LEU A 347 18.99 -12.09 4.14
C LEU A 347 20.27 -11.88 3.34
N ASP A 348 20.78 -12.91 2.64
CA ASP A 348 21.93 -12.75 1.75
C ASP A 348 21.66 -11.69 0.67
N PHE A 349 20.53 -11.82 -0.03
CA PHE A 349 20.09 -10.87 -1.04
C PHE A 349 19.94 -9.43 -0.49
N ALA A 350 19.31 -9.29 0.68
CA ALA A 350 19.12 -8.01 1.34
C ALA A 350 20.46 -7.34 1.66
N ILE A 351 21.39 -8.08 2.28
CA ILE A 351 22.69 -7.53 2.70
C ILE A 351 23.55 -7.14 1.50
N LYS A 352 23.62 -7.97 0.45
CA LYS A 352 24.33 -7.63 -0.80
C LYS A 352 23.80 -6.32 -1.41
N THR A 353 22.47 -6.17 -1.44
CA THR A 353 21.82 -4.97 -1.99
C THR A 353 22.08 -3.73 -1.12
N ILE A 354 21.93 -3.86 0.21
CA ILE A 354 22.16 -2.76 1.16
C ILE A 354 23.62 -2.31 1.09
N GLU A 355 24.57 -3.24 1.10
CA GLU A 355 25.99 -2.91 1.00
C GLU A 355 26.32 -2.20 -0.31
N ARG A 356 25.82 -2.71 -1.45
CA ARG A 356 26.05 -2.09 -2.76
C ARG A 356 25.53 -0.64 -2.80
N ILE A 357 24.34 -0.39 -2.27
CA ILE A 357 23.78 0.98 -2.23
C ILE A 357 24.55 1.87 -1.24
N LEU A 358 24.97 1.36 -0.08
CA LEU A 358 25.76 2.16 0.87
C LEU A 358 27.14 2.55 0.32
N LYS A 359 27.69 1.81 -0.66
CA LYS A 359 28.92 2.19 -1.37
C LYS A 359 28.79 3.48 -2.19
N HIS A 360 27.57 3.93 -2.51
CA HIS A 360 27.30 5.26 -3.09
C HIS A 360 27.45 6.42 -2.07
N ARG A 361 27.85 6.14 -0.83
CA ARG A 361 28.25 7.10 0.22
C ARG A 361 27.30 8.29 0.42
N GLY A 362 26.00 8.09 0.24
CA GLY A 362 25.01 9.12 0.49
C GLY A 362 24.69 10.03 -0.71
N ASP A 363 24.91 9.55 -1.95
CA ASP A 363 24.27 10.10 -3.14
C ASP A 363 22.78 10.37 -2.86
N SER A 364 22.33 11.61 -3.06
CA SER A 364 20.98 12.07 -2.65
C SER A 364 19.86 11.17 -3.15
N HIS A 365 20.01 10.62 -4.35
CA HIS A 365 19.05 9.73 -5.00
C HIS A 365 18.91 8.35 -4.34
N THR A 366 19.93 7.91 -3.59
CA THR A 366 19.91 6.63 -2.86
C THR A 366 19.32 6.75 -1.46
N LEU A 367 19.19 7.99 -0.96
CA LEU A 367 18.72 8.24 0.41
C LEU A 367 17.32 7.71 0.71
N PRO A 368 16.34 7.68 -0.21
CA PRO A 368 15.03 7.11 0.11
C PRO A 368 15.08 5.61 0.40
N PHE A 369 15.96 4.87 -0.29
CA PHE A 369 16.27 3.47 0.02
C PHE A 369 16.88 3.36 1.42
N VAL A 370 17.93 4.15 1.69
CA VAL A 370 18.66 4.13 2.96
C VAL A 370 17.74 4.46 4.13
N HIS A 371 16.90 5.49 3.98
CA HIS A 371 15.91 5.88 4.97
C HIS A 371 14.94 4.72 5.25
N SER A 372 14.36 4.12 4.21
CA SER A 372 13.41 3.00 4.36
C SER A 372 14.02 1.80 5.07
N ILE A 373 15.26 1.43 4.74
CA ILE A 373 15.98 0.32 5.38
C ILE A 373 16.38 0.66 6.83
N LEU A 374 16.80 1.90 7.11
CA LEU A 374 17.15 2.29 8.48
C LEU A 374 15.93 2.38 9.40
N VAL A 375 14.75 2.73 8.88
CA VAL A 375 13.50 2.60 9.65
C VAL A 375 13.26 1.15 10.04
N PHE A 376 13.38 0.22 9.10
CA PHE A 376 13.26 -1.22 9.36
C PHE A 376 14.29 -1.71 10.40
N ILE A 377 15.58 -1.42 10.19
CA ILE A 377 16.65 -1.83 11.12
C ILE A 377 16.43 -1.21 12.51
N SER A 378 16.10 0.10 12.59
CA SER A 378 15.85 0.77 13.87
C SER A 378 14.60 0.25 14.60
N HIS A 379 13.66 -0.36 13.88
CA HIS A 379 12.56 -1.07 14.52
C HIS A 379 13.06 -2.38 15.11
N LEU A 380 13.81 -3.18 14.34
CA LEU A 380 14.32 -4.47 14.81
C LEU A 380 15.25 -4.35 16.02
N THR A 381 16.02 -3.27 16.16
CA THR A 381 16.88 -3.05 17.34
C THR A 381 16.11 -2.97 18.67
N GLN A 382 14.79 -2.74 18.62
CA GLN A 382 13.90 -2.73 19.79
C GLN A 382 13.46 -4.15 20.20
N TYR A 383 13.73 -5.16 19.35
CA TYR A 383 13.38 -6.56 19.57
C TYR A 383 14.66 -7.41 19.59
N PRO A 384 15.24 -7.69 20.78
CA PRO A 384 16.53 -8.38 20.90
C PRO A 384 16.61 -9.71 20.14
N VAL A 385 15.52 -10.48 20.13
CA VAL A 385 15.44 -11.75 19.39
C VAL A 385 15.51 -11.49 17.88
N ALA A 386 14.79 -10.49 17.37
CA ALA A 386 14.73 -10.20 15.95
C ALA A 386 16.09 -9.71 15.42
N ILE A 387 16.69 -8.71 16.08
CA ILE A 387 17.98 -8.15 15.64
C ILE A 387 19.11 -9.19 15.71
N SER A 388 19.10 -10.09 16.71
CA SER A 388 20.11 -11.15 16.83
C SER A 388 20.20 -12.10 15.63
N THR A 389 19.12 -12.21 14.85
CA THR A 389 19.10 -13.09 13.67
C THR A 389 19.88 -12.56 12.47
N LEU A 390 20.18 -11.25 12.45
CA LEU A 390 20.80 -10.58 11.30
C LEU A 390 21.90 -9.57 11.67
N GLU A 391 22.06 -9.20 12.95
CA GLU A 391 23.01 -8.17 13.39
C GLU A 391 24.45 -8.40 12.93
N ASP A 392 24.85 -9.66 12.75
CA ASP A 392 26.20 -10.01 12.31
C ASP A 392 26.43 -9.85 10.82
N LYS A 393 25.36 -9.81 10.03
CA LYS A 393 25.44 -9.59 8.59
C LYS A 393 25.16 -8.15 8.19
N VAL A 394 24.54 -7.34 9.06
CA VAL A 394 24.28 -5.93 8.76
C VAL A 394 25.61 -5.18 8.52
N PRO A 395 25.74 -4.42 7.43
CA PRO A 395 26.97 -3.70 7.09
C PRO A 395 27.16 -2.43 7.94
N TRP A 396 27.26 -2.57 9.26
CA TRP A 396 27.32 -1.46 10.22
C TRP A 396 28.43 -0.46 9.92
N LYS A 397 29.59 -0.93 9.43
CA LYS A 397 30.71 -0.06 9.05
C LYS A 397 30.33 0.86 7.89
N TYR A 398 29.67 0.33 6.86
CA TYR A 398 29.19 1.13 5.72
C TYR A 398 28.08 2.09 6.15
N ILE A 399 27.19 1.68 7.05
CA ILE A 399 26.18 2.57 7.64
C ILE A 399 26.86 3.75 8.37
N ALA A 400 27.86 3.48 9.23
CA ALA A 400 28.58 4.54 9.94
C ALA A 400 29.27 5.50 8.97
N ILE A 401 29.91 5.00 7.91
CA ILE A 401 30.55 5.84 6.88
C ILE A 401 29.52 6.72 6.20
N MET A 402 28.40 6.15 5.73
CA MET A 402 27.32 6.89 5.10
C MET A 402 26.77 7.98 6.03
N LEU A 403 26.51 7.67 7.30
CA LEU A 403 26.03 8.65 8.30
C LEU A 403 27.04 9.79 8.48
N ASN A 404 28.33 9.50 8.53
CA ASN A 404 29.37 10.52 8.65
C ASN A 404 29.52 11.37 7.39
N THR A 405 29.38 10.76 6.19
CA THR A 405 29.37 11.51 4.93
C THR A 405 28.18 12.47 4.87
N LEU A 406 26.99 12.02 5.28
CA LEU A 406 25.82 12.89 5.38
C LEU A 406 26.02 14.01 6.38
N LEU A 407 26.52 13.71 7.58
CA LEU A 407 26.79 14.70 8.61
C LEU A 407 27.80 15.76 8.16
N GLY A 408 28.83 15.35 7.41
CA GLY A 408 29.81 16.26 6.82
C GLY A 408 29.25 17.13 5.70
N SER A 409 28.13 16.74 5.09
CA SER A 409 27.41 17.52 4.07
C SER A 409 26.44 18.55 4.66
N CYS A 410 26.13 18.48 5.96
CA CYS A 410 25.25 19.41 6.64
C CYS A 410 25.93 20.77 6.88
N GLU A 411 25.12 21.80 7.20
CA GLU A 411 25.65 23.12 7.53
C GLU A 411 26.62 23.10 8.74
N PRO A 412 27.66 23.96 8.75
CA PRO A 412 28.59 24.04 9.87
C PRO A 412 27.87 24.23 11.21
N GLY A 413 28.14 23.34 12.16
CA GLY A 413 27.53 23.38 13.49
C GLY A 413 26.18 22.70 13.61
N TYR A 414 25.66 22.06 12.55
CA TYR A 414 24.44 21.23 12.58
C TYR A 414 24.44 20.29 13.80
N LYS A 415 23.31 20.14 14.49
CA LYS A 415 23.18 19.20 15.62
C LYS A 415 22.13 18.16 15.27
N ILE A 416 22.50 16.90 15.42
CA ILE A 416 21.55 15.79 15.25
C ILE A 416 20.48 15.94 16.33
N GLN A 417 19.22 15.92 15.92
CA GLN A 417 18.10 16.08 16.84
C GLN A 417 17.89 14.77 17.62
N GLY A 418 17.61 14.88 18.92
CA GLY A 418 17.27 13.72 19.77
C GLY A 418 15.80 13.29 19.64
N GLN A 419 14.97 14.08 18.99
CA GLN A 419 13.56 13.82 18.70
C GLN A 419 13.37 13.69 17.19
N PHE A 420 12.22 13.15 16.77
CA PHE A 420 11.87 13.02 15.37
C PHE A 420 12.00 14.39 14.68
N PRO A 421 12.82 14.53 13.61
CA PRO A 421 13.06 15.83 12.99
C PRO A 421 11.75 16.42 12.44
N PRO A 422 11.36 17.64 12.83
CA PRO A 422 10.23 18.32 12.22
C PRO A 422 10.58 18.68 10.78
N SER A 423 9.60 18.61 9.88
CA SER A 423 9.75 19.18 8.54
C SER A 423 10.02 20.70 8.63
N GLY A 424 10.76 21.22 7.64
CA GLY A 424 11.61 22.42 7.77
C GLY A 424 11.03 23.67 8.45
N ARG A 425 11.94 24.52 8.97
CA ARG A 425 11.67 25.70 9.82
C ARG A 425 10.66 26.75 9.29
N ASN A 426 10.22 26.69 8.03
CA ASN A 426 9.37 27.69 7.36
C ASN A 426 8.31 27.12 6.40
N GLN A 427 8.07 25.81 6.35
CA GLN A 427 7.02 25.20 5.52
C GLN A 427 6.08 24.34 6.37
N LEU A 428 4.85 24.15 5.91
CA LEU A 428 3.92 23.22 6.56
C LEU A 428 4.58 21.83 6.63
N PRO A 429 4.64 21.20 7.80
CA PRO A 429 5.30 19.92 7.93
C PRO A 429 4.60 18.86 7.08
N GLY A 430 5.38 18.07 6.33
CA GLY A 430 4.86 17.16 5.33
C GLY A 430 5.63 15.83 5.32
N PRO A 431 4.95 14.68 5.28
CA PRO A 431 5.63 13.41 5.08
C PRO A 431 6.38 13.36 3.75
N LEU A 432 7.51 12.66 3.73
CA LEU A 432 8.23 12.36 2.48
C LEU A 432 7.47 11.27 1.69
N PRO A 433 7.70 11.12 0.37
CA PRO A 433 7.09 10.06 -0.42
C PRO A 433 7.24 8.67 0.20
N GLU A 434 8.44 8.35 0.70
CA GLU A 434 8.69 7.06 1.35
C GLU A 434 8.00 6.88 2.71
N ASP A 435 7.61 7.97 3.39
CA ASP A 435 6.84 7.87 4.62
C ASP A 435 5.44 7.33 4.34
N TYR A 436 4.78 7.88 3.31
CA TYR A 436 3.49 7.38 2.84
C TYR A 436 3.61 5.92 2.37
N ALA A 437 4.71 5.59 1.68
CA ALA A 437 4.96 4.24 1.21
C ALA A 437 5.15 3.23 2.38
N MET A 438 5.83 3.61 3.46
CA MET A 438 6.02 2.76 4.63
C MET A 438 4.82 2.69 5.58
N ARG A 439 3.96 3.73 5.58
CA ARG A 439 2.81 3.82 6.49
C ARG A 439 1.96 2.56 6.46
N GLY A 440 1.64 2.05 7.66
CA GLY A 440 0.82 0.86 7.87
C GLY A 440 1.57 -0.47 7.91
N LEU A 441 2.87 -0.48 7.55
CA LEU A 441 3.72 -1.64 7.78
C LEU A 441 4.05 -1.78 9.27
N PRO A 442 4.14 -3.02 9.80
CA PRO A 442 4.32 -3.26 11.24
C PRO A 442 5.61 -2.64 11.79
N TYR A 443 6.67 -2.57 10.99
CA TYR A 443 7.94 -1.99 11.41
C TYR A 443 7.97 -0.45 11.41
N ALA A 444 6.95 0.20 10.86
CA ALA A 444 6.89 1.67 10.74
C ALA A 444 5.92 2.30 11.74
N GLU A 445 5.17 1.50 12.51
CA GLU A 445 4.10 1.96 13.41
C GLU A 445 4.61 2.97 14.46
N ASP A 446 5.71 2.64 15.14
CA ASP A 446 6.29 3.49 16.21
C ASP A 446 7.34 4.49 15.70
N TYR A 447 7.48 4.65 14.38
CA TYR A 447 8.46 5.57 13.81
C TYR A 447 7.92 6.99 13.67
N PHE A 448 6.67 7.14 13.23
CA PHE A 448 6.07 8.43 12.90
C PHE A 448 5.32 9.04 14.10
N PRO A 449 5.34 10.38 14.27
CA PRO A 449 4.44 11.08 15.18
C PRO A 449 2.95 10.80 14.87
N SER A 450 2.08 10.83 15.89
CA SER A 450 0.67 10.49 15.76
C SER A 450 -0.14 11.40 14.80
N ASP A 451 0.33 12.62 14.60
CA ASP A 451 -0.27 13.64 13.74
C ASP A 451 0.44 13.79 12.38
N TRP A 452 1.46 12.97 12.12
CA TRP A 452 2.34 13.11 10.96
C TRP A 452 1.60 13.11 9.61
N PHE A 453 0.56 12.29 9.49
CA PHE A 453 -0.21 12.13 8.25
C PHE A 453 -1.57 12.86 8.27
N GLN A 454 -1.79 13.79 9.20
CA GLN A 454 -3.10 14.47 9.35
C GLN A 454 -3.35 15.62 8.35
N ASN A 455 -2.45 15.87 7.40
CA ASN A 455 -2.64 16.81 6.28
C ASN A 455 -3.66 16.26 5.26
N GLY A 456 -4.94 16.23 5.64
CA GLY A 456 -5.99 15.48 4.94
C GLY A 456 -6.42 15.96 3.55
N ASN A 457 -5.78 16.98 2.97
CA ASN A 457 -6.18 17.57 1.68
C ASN A 457 -5.07 17.60 0.60
N THR A 458 -3.93 16.94 0.82
CA THR A 458 -2.87 16.84 -0.21
C THR A 458 -3.32 15.86 -1.30
N ASP A 459 -3.29 16.31 -2.56
CA ASP A 459 -3.62 15.45 -3.70
C ASP A 459 -2.63 14.27 -3.78
N ASP A 460 -3.05 13.13 -4.30
CA ASP A 460 -2.19 11.94 -4.39
C ASP A 460 -0.93 12.23 -5.23
N ASP A 461 -1.11 12.98 -6.32
CA ASP A 461 -0.02 13.42 -7.20
C ASP A 461 0.96 14.38 -6.47
N GLU A 462 0.52 15.09 -5.43
CA GLU A 462 1.37 15.97 -4.61
C GLU A 462 2.18 15.21 -3.56
N LYS A 463 1.69 14.07 -3.04
CA LYS A 463 2.38 13.28 -1.99
C LYS A 463 3.69 12.67 -2.47
N TYR A 464 3.73 12.28 -3.73
CA TYR A 464 4.89 11.62 -4.33
C TYR A 464 5.77 12.62 -5.11
N LEU A 465 5.47 13.92 -5.01
CA LEU A 465 6.29 14.97 -5.60
C LEU A 465 7.55 15.23 -4.76
N GLU A 466 8.72 15.08 -5.36
CA GLU A 466 9.99 15.40 -4.69
C GLU A 466 10.14 16.93 -4.55
N LEU A 467 9.94 17.44 -3.33
CA LEU A 467 10.10 18.86 -3.01
C LEU A 467 11.59 19.26 -2.90
N PRO A 468 11.94 20.54 -3.12
CA PRO A 468 13.32 21.01 -2.97
C PRO A 468 13.92 20.78 -1.56
N SER A 469 13.10 20.78 -0.51
CA SER A 469 13.54 20.50 0.86
C SER A 469 13.69 19.02 1.19
N ALA A 470 13.11 18.12 0.38
CA ALA A 470 13.01 16.69 0.68
C ALA A 470 14.37 16.04 0.90
N SER A 471 15.37 16.42 0.11
CA SER A 471 16.75 15.94 0.27
C SER A 471 17.32 16.25 1.66
N GLU A 472 17.16 17.47 2.15
CA GLU A 472 17.70 17.85 3.47
C GLU A 472 16.89 17.20 4.60
N GLU A 473 15.56 17.22 4.53
CA GLU A 473 14.70 16.55 5.52
C GLU A 473 15.03 15.06 5.65
N ARG A 474 15.30 14.40 4.52
CA ARG A 474 15.70 12.99 4.49
C ARG A 474 17.05 12.75 5.14
N LYS A 475 18.03 13.64 4.94
CA LYS A 475 19.33 13.57 5.64
C LYS A 475 19.14 13.67 7.15
N GLU A 476 18.33 14.62 7.61
CA GLU A 476 18.06 14.79 9.05
C GLU A 476 17.45 13.54 9.67
N ARG A 477 16.50 12.89 8.97
CA ARG A 477 15.86 11.64 9.41
C ARG A 477 16.82 10.47 9.46
N ILE A 478 17.67 10.33 8.45
CA ILE A 478 18.70 9.29 8.42
C ILE A 478 19.69 9.46 9.59
N LEU A 479 20.14 10.69 9.86
CA LEU A 479 21.02 10.99 11.00
C LEU A 479 20.33 10.72 12.34
N TYR A 480 19.06 11.07 12.47
CA TYR A 480 18.23 10.76 13.64
C TYR A 480 18.12 9.25 13.89
N LEU A 481 17.85 8.46 12.85
CA LEU A 481 17.83 6.99 12.94
C LEU A 481 19.19 6.42 13.34
N GLY A 482 20.29 6.97 12.79
CA GLY A 482 21.65 6.63 13.19
C GLY A 482 21.89 6.85 14.69
N MET A 483 21.44 7.99 15.24
CA MET A 483 21.55 8.30 16.66
C MET A 483 20.70 7.37 17.53
N ARG A 484 19.46 7.07 17.10
CA ARG A 484 18.58 6.11 17.79
C ARG A 484 19.25 4.74 17.92
N ILE A 485 19.82 4.23 16.84
CA ILE A 485 20.54 2.94 16.85
C ILE A 485 21.77 3.01 17.76
N ALA A 486 22.51 4.12 17.70
CA ALA A 486 23.73 4.34 18.49
C ALA A 486 23.49 4.43 20.01
N THR A 487 22.25 4.68 20.45
CA THR A 487 21.89 4.79 21.87
C THR A 487 22.23 3.52 22.68
N SER A 488 22.21 2.34 22.03
CA SER A 488 22.58 1.08 22.67
C SER A 488 24.09 0.81 22.74
N GLU A 489 24.89 1.54 21.95
CA GLU A 489 26.33 1.32 21.70
C GLU A 489 26.75 -0.08 21.20
N LYS A 490 25.77 -0.96 20.92
CA LYS A 490 26.00 -2.36 20.51
C LYS A 490 26.41 -2.52 19.05
N TRP A 491 25.93 -1.64 18.18
CA TRP A 491 26.10 -1.75 16.72
C TRP A 491 26.72 -0.49 16.12
N LEU A 492 26.16 0.67 16.47
CA LEU A 492 26.72 1.99 16.19
C LEU A 492 27.11 2.64 17.52
N ARG A 493 28.12 3.52 17.49
CA ARG A 493 28.55 4.35 18.61
C ARG A 493 28.63 5.79 18.15
N TRP A 494 28.19 6.72 18.98
CA TRP A 494 28.34 8.14 18.74
C TRP A 494 29.48 8.70 19.60
N ASN A 495 30.50 9.28 18.96
CA ASN A 495 31.55 10.02 19.66
C ASN A 495 31.17 11.50 19.70
N GLU A 496 30.79 12.00 20.88
CA GLU A 496 30.40 13.39 21.09
C GLU A 496 31.53 14.39 20.81
N GLU A 497 32.78 14.06 21.19
CA GLU A 497 33.92 14.96 21.03
C GLU A 497 34.33 15.10 19.56
N ALA A 498 34.43 13.96 18.86
CA ALA A 498 34.79 13.91 17.44
C ALA A 498 33.60 14.22 16.52
N ARG A 499 32.38 14.27 17.07
CA ARG A 499 31.10 14.36 16.34
C ARG A 499 31.03 13.37 15.18
N HIS A 500 31.25 12.10 15.49
CA HIS A 500 31.44 11.05 14.49
C HIS A 500 30.79 9.74 14.93
N PHE A 501 30.16 9.05 13.97
CA PHE A 501 29.66 7.69 14.15
C PHE A 501 30.79 6.68 13.99
N ALA A 502 30.96 5.81 14.97
CA ALA A 502 31.88 4.69 14.95
C ALA A 502 31.13 3.36 15.08
N VAL A 503 31.85 2.26 14.94
CA VAL A 503 31.34 0.91 15.20
C VAL A 503 32.19 0.22 16.26
N PRO A 504 31.64 -0.70 17.06
CA PRO A 504 32.43 -1.58 17.92
C PRO A 504 33.45 -2.39 17.12
N HIS A 505 34.50 -2.87 17.79
CA HIS A 505 35.59 -3.63 17.15
C HIS A 505 35.08 -4.82 16.32
N LYS A 506 34.05 -5.53 16.80
CA LYS A 506 33.41 -6.66 16.10
C LYS A 506 32.98 -6.32 14.67
N TYR A 507 32.50 -5.09 14.46
CA TYR A 507 31.97 -4.63 13.17
C TYR A 507 32.94 -3.71 12.42
N ASN A 508 34.13 -3.43 12.99
CA ASN A 508 35.13 -2.57 12.38
C ASN A 508 35.99 -3.35 11.38
N ILE A 509 35.41 -3.68 10.24
CA ILE A 509 36.09 -4.37 9.14
C ILE A 509 36.94 -3.41 8.30
N ALA A 510 38.02 -3.94 7.71
CA ALA A 510 38.76 -3.25 6.66
C ALA A 510 37.90 -3.21 5.40
N LEU A 511 37.80 -2.03 4.77
CA LEU A 511 37.09 -1.89 3.51
C LEU A 511 38.06 -2.20 2.38
N GLU A 512 37.62 -2.99 1.42
CA GLU A 512 38.34 -3.10 0.15
C GLU A 512 38.24 -1.75 -0.57
N GLU A 513 39.39 -1.14 -0.87
CA GLU A 513 39.45 0.00 -1.78
C GLU A 513 39.12 -0.51 -3.18
N GLU A 514 37.86 -0.35 -3.61
CA GLU A 514 37.51 -0.54 -5.02
C GLU A 514 38.27 0.52 -5.83
N ILE A 515 39.28 0.07 -6.57
CA ILE A 515 39.99 0.85 -7.57
C ILE A 515 38.95 1.26 -8.62
N THR A 516 38.46 2.49 -8.54
CA THR A 516 37.75 3.13 -9.66
C THR A 516 38.69 3.13 -10.86
N ILE A 517 38.41 2.29 -11.86
CA ILE A 517 39.04 2.34 -13.19
C ILE A 517 38.17 3.23 -14.08
#